data_AF-S8ETT9-F1
#
_entry.id   AF-S8ETT9-F1
#
_cell.length_a   1.000
_cell.length_b   1.000
_cell.length_c   1.000
_cell.angle_alpha   90.00
_cell.angle_beta   90.00
_cell.angle_gamma   90.00
#
_symmetry.space_group_name_H-M   'P 1'
#
loop_
_entity.id
_entity.type
_entity.pdbx_description
1 polymer ?
#
loop_
_entity_poly.entity_id
_entity_poly.type
_entity_poly.pdbx_seq_one_letter_code
_entity_poly.pdbx_strand_id
1 'polypeptide(L)'
;FTIRPFSDSDLTADPAEAAHRKKFNKRLSQLRIAVEHTFGRLKGRFPALRAMSGRRLSGIYCAIEALMVVHNILERRRDNPWRLPDYRGNEDPDRDEVRGEAVEQGELWQDEDDMYRAGLYRRKELLN
;
A
#
# COMPACT_ATOMS: atom_id res chain seq x y z
N PHE A 1 -2.03 -17.79 9.42
CA PHE A 1 -0.74 -17.09 9.65
C PHE A 1 -0.85 -15.68 9.12
N THR A 2 -0.56 -14.67 9.94
CA THR A 2 -0.61 -13.25 9.52
C THR A 2 0.82 -12.77 9.32
N ILE A 3 1.16 -12.37 8.09
CA ILE A 3 2.48 -11.78 7.80
C ILE A 3 2.52 -10.40 8.46
N ARG A 4 3.44 -10.20 9.40
CA ARG A 4 3.61 -8.94 10.12
C ARG A 4 5.03 -8.38 9.91
N PRO A 5 5.22 -7.05 9.92
CA PRO A 5 6.55 -6.46 9.99
C PRO A 5 7.31 -6.93 11.24
N PHE A 6 8.63 -6.96 11.15
CA PHE A 6 9.51 -7.08 12.31
C PHE A 6 9.45 -5.79 13.13
N SER A 7 9.33 -5.89 14.46
CA SER A 7 9.38 -4.73 15.37
C SER A 7 10.82 -4.32 15.69
N ASP A 8 11.01 -3.16 16.32
CA ASP A 8 12.35 -2.70 16.73
C ASP A 8 13.02 -3.66 17.72
N SER A 9 12.24 -4.36 18.54
CA SER A 9 12.73 -5.44 19.41
C SER A 9 13.20 -6.68 18.65
N ASP A 10 12.72 -6.85 17.41
CA ASP A 10 13.14 -7.90 16.49
C ASP A 10 14.34 -7.45 15.63
N LEU A 11 14.87 -6.22 15.78
CA LEU A 11 16.10 -5.83 15.10
C LEU A 11 17.29 -6.40 15.89
N THR A 12 17.88 -7.45 15.34
CA THR A 12 19.07 -8.11 15.90
C THR A 12 20.30 -7.19 15.89
N ALA A 13 21.22 -7.41 16.82
CA ALA A 13 22.51 -6.71 16.86
C ALA A 13 23.43 -7.04 15.66
N ASP A 14 23.15 -8.14 14.95
CA ASP A 14 23.83 -8.48 13.70
C ASP A 14 23.40 -7.50 12.58
N PRO A 15 24.33 -6.71 12.02
CA PRO A 15 24.03 -5.73 10.99
C PRO A 15 23.50 -6.35 9.68
N ALA A 16 23.91 -7.59 9.34
CA ALA A 16 23.46 -8.25 8.12
C ALA A 16 21.98 -8.66 8.23
N GLU A 17 21.61 -9.28 9.35
CA GLU A 17 20.24 -9.68 9.65
C GLU A 17 19.32 -8.47 9.84
N ALA A 18 19.79 -7.39 10.48
CA ALA A 18 19.04 -6.15 10.60
C ALA A 18 18.74 -5.52 9.23
N ALA A 19 19.72 -5.52 8.31
CA ALA A 19 19.51 -5.05 6.93
C ALA A 19 18.50 -5.92 6.17
N HIS A 20 18.55 -7.24 6.35
CA HIS A 20 17.58 -8.16 5.75
C HIS A 20 16.14 -7.88 6.23
N ARG A 21 15.94 -7.75 7.55
CA ARG A 21 14.62 -7.48 8.16
C ARG A 21 14.05 -6.12 7.74
N LYS A 22 14.89 -5.08 7.65
CA LYS A 22 14.50 -3.78 7.11
C LYS A 22 14.05 -3.87 5.66
N LYS A 23 14.80 -4.59 4.81
CA LYS A 23 14.45 -4.84 3.41
C LYS A 23 13.12 -5.59 3.29
N PHE A 24 12.87 -6.55 4.17
CA PHE A 24 11.59 -7.26 4.23
C PHE A 24 10.43 -6.31 4.60
N ASN A 25 10.56 -5.55 5.68
CA ASN A 25 9.54 -4.58 6.10
C ASN A 25 9.23 -3.56 4.99
N LYS A 26 10.26 -3.07 4.29
CA LYS A 26 10.13 -2.16 3.14
C LYS A 26 9.29 -2.77 2.03
N ARG A 27 9.63 -4.00 1.60
CA ARG A 27 8.87 -4.72 0.57
C ARG A 27 7.42 -5.00 0.99
N LEU A 28 7.21 -5.39 2.25
CA LEU A 28 5.87 -5.63 2.78
C LEU A 28 5.03 -4.35 2.79
N SER A 29 5.64 -3.21 3.18
CA SER A 29 4.98 -1.90 3.16
C SER A 29 4.59 -1.49 1.73
N GLN A 30 5.51 -1.63 0.76
CA GLN A 30 5.25 -1.34 -0.66
C GLN A 30 4.08 -2.17 -1.20
N LEU A 31 4.05 -3.47 -0.91
CA LEU A 31 2.96 -4.34 -1.33
C LEU A 31 1.63 -3.90 -0.70
N ARG A 32 1.64 -3.57 0.59
CA ARG A 32 0.42 -3.09 1.29
C ARG A 32 -0.10 -1.80 0.69
N ILE A 33 0.77 -0.82 0.43
CA ILE A 33 0.43 0.44 -0.23
C ILE A 33 -0.24 0.15 -1.58
N ALA A 34 0.34 -0.70 -2.42
CA ALA A 34 -0.25 -1.06 -3.72
C ALA A 34 -1.63 -1.72 -3.60
N VAL A 35 -1.80 -2.63 -2.63
CA VAL A 35 -3.07 -3.29 -2.33
C VAL A 35 -4.10 -2.27 -1.82
N GLU A 36 -3.74 -1.41 -0.89
CA GLU A 36 -4.59 -0.37 -0.31
C GLU A 36 -5.05 0.61 -1.39
N HIS A 37 -4.15 1.08 -2.27
CA HIS A 37 -4.52 1.93 -3.42
C HIS A 37 -5.50 1.23 -4.36
N THR A 38 -5.24 -0.03 -4.71
CA THR A 38 -6.11 -0.81 -5.60
C THR A 38 -7.52 -0.92 -5.01
N PHE A 39 -7.63 -1.25 -3.73
CA PHE A 39 -8.92 -1.33 -3.04
C PHE A 39 -9.56 0.05 -2.83
N GLY A 40 -8.78 1.11 -2.63
CA GLY A 40 -9.28 2.48 -2.52
C GLY A 40 -9.99 2.91 -3.81
N ARG A 41 -9.37 2.69 -4.97
CA ARG A 41 -9.98 2.94 -6.28
C ARG A 41 -11.24 2.11 -6.49
N LEU A 42 -11.18 0.82 -6.14
CA LEU A 42 -12.30 -0.10 -6.29
C LEU A 42 -13.50 0.32 -5.42
N LYS A 43 -13.26 0.71 -4.16
CA LYS A 43 -14.31 1.20 -3.23
C LYS A 43 -14.85 2.56 -3.64
N GLY A 44 -14.01 3.44 -4.19
CA GLY A 44 -14.42 4.73 -4.73
C GLY A 44 -15.42 4.56 -5.87
N ARG A 45 -15.13 3.62 -6.80
CA ARG A 45 -15.97 3.32 -7.97
C ARG A 45 -17.19 2.45 -7.65
N PHE A 46 -17.08 1.53 -6.71
CA PHE A 46 -18.14 0.59 -6.33
C PHE A 46 -18.50 0.73 -4.83
N PRO A 47 -19.34 1.71 -4.47
CA PRO A 47 -19.73 1.97 -3.08
C PRO A 47 -20.37 0.75 -2.37
N ALA A 48 -20.97 -0.17 -3.13
CA ALA A 48 -21.54 -1.41 -2.62
C ALA A 48 -20.54 -2.26 -1.80
N LEU A 49 -19.23 -2.14 -2.08
CA LEU A 49 -18.17 -2.79 -1.30
C LEU A 49 -18.18 -2.39 0.19
N ARG A 50 -18.60 -1.16 0.50
CA ARG A 50 -18.66 -0.65 1.88
C ARG A 50 -19.81 -1.23 2.69
N ALA A 51 -20.86 -1.69 2.00
CA ALA A 51 -22.06 -2.27 2.61
C ALA A 51 -22.00 -3.79 2.78
N MET A 52 -20.96 -4.45 2.24
CA MET A 52 -20.83 -5.90 2.35
C MET A 52 -20.48 -6.33 3.77
N SER A 53 -21.40 -7.03 4.43
CA SER A 53 -21.14 -7.64 5.73
C SER A 53 -20.23 -8.88 5.59
N GLY A 54 -19.21 -9.01 6.45
CA GLY A 54 -18.21 -10.08 6.47
C GLY A 54 -18.73 -11.51 6.69
N ARG A 55 -20.05 -11.75 6.64
CA ARG A 55 -20.69 -13.01 7.04
C ARG A 55 -20.43 -14.17 6.06
N ARG A 56 -20.09 -13.89 4.80
CA ARG A 56 -19.78 -14.90 3.77
C ARG A 56 -18.52 -14.51 3.00
N LEU A 57 -17.36 -14.83 3.58
CA LEU A 57 -16.05 -14.51 3.01
C LEU A 57 -15.88 -15.01 1.56
N SER A 58 -16.33 -16.23 1.25
CA SER A 58 -16.27 -16.78 -0.12
C SER A 58 -17.03 -15.92 -1.14
N GLY A 59 -18.22 -15.43 -0.76
CA GLY A 59 -19.00 -14.53 -1.60
C GLY A 59 -18.34 -13.18 -1.78
N ILE A 60 -17.68 -12.66 -0.74
CA ILE A 60 -16.93 -11.40 -0.80
C ILE A 60 -15.73 -11.54 -1.74
N TYR A 61 -14.97 -12.63 -1.68
CA TYR A 61 -13.85 -12.86 -2.60
C TYR A 61 -14.31 -12.90 -4.06
N CYS A 62 -15.37 -13.67 -4.35
CA CYS A 62 -15.95 -13.74 -5.70
C CYS A 62 -16.44 -12.36 -6.19
N ALA A 63 -17.09 -11.58 -5.31
CA ALA A 63 -17.54 -10.23 -5.65
C ALA A 63 -16.37 -9.28 -5.93
N ILE A 64 -15.30 -9.33 -5.12
CA ILE A 64 -14.09 -8.53 -5.33
C ILE A 64 -13.43 -8.88 -6.67
N GLU A 65 -13.26 -10.17 -6.97
CA GLU A 65 -12.68 -10.63 -8.23
C GLU A 65 -13.50 -10.16 -9.44
N ALA A 66 -14.82 -10.31 -9.39
CA ALA A 66 -15.71 -9.83 -10.45
C ALA A 66 -15.60 -8.30 -10.63
N LEU A 67 -15.55 -7.54 -9.54
CA LEU A 67 -15.38 -6.09 -9.59
C LEU A 67 -14.01 -5.67 -10.12
N MET A 68 -12.93 -6.41 -9.84
CA MET A 68 -11.62 -6.16 -10.44
C MET A 68 -11.66 -6.33 -11.97
N VAL A 69 -12.32 -7.39 -12.46
CA VAL A 69 -12.49 -7.61 -13.91
C VAL A 69 -13.29 -6.46 -14.53
N VAL A 70 -14.43 -6.09 -13.93
CA VAL A 70 -15.25 -4.98 -14.40
C VAL A 70 -14.48 -3.66 -14.38
N HIS A 71 -13.74 -3.37 -13.30
CA HIS A 71 -12.87 -2.20 -13.18
C HIS A 71 -11.90 -2.13 -14.34
N ASN A 72 -11.18 -3.22 -14.64
CA ASN A 72 -10.22 -3.26 -15.73
C ASN A 72 -10.86 -3.01 -17.11
N ILE A 73 -12.07 -3.53 -17.34
CA ILE A 73 -12.83 -3.26 -18.57
C ILE A 73 -13.17 -1.76 -18.68
N LEU A 74 -13.63 -1.15 -17.58
CA LEU A 74 -13.99 0.27 -17.54
C LEU A 74 -12.77 1.18 -17.73
N GLU A 75 -11.64 0.86 -17.09
CA GLU A 75 -10.36 1.53 -17.29
C GLU A 75 -9.92 1.47 -18.76
N ARG A 76 -9.98 0.28 -19.38
CA ARG A 76 -9.63 0.11 -20.80
C ARG A 76 -10.54 0.91 -21.73
N ARG A 77 -11.82 1.10 -21.36
CA ARG A 77 -12.79 1.93 -22.08
C ARG A 77 -12.67 3.42 -21.77
N ARG A 78 -11.76 3.82 -20.87
CA ARG A 78 -11.64 5.19 -20.35
C ARG A 78 -12.96 5.74 -19.81
N ASP A 79 -13.75 4.86 -19.19
CA ASP A 79 -14.98 5.27 -18.53
C ASP A 79 -14.67 6.20 -17.36
N ASN A 80 -15.29 7.38 -17.35
CA ASN A 80 -14.99 8.41 -16.38
C ASN A 80 -15.81 8.18 -15.08
N PRO A 81 -15.16 7.82 -13.97
CA PRO A 81 -15.86 7.51 -12.73
C PRO A 81 -16.53 8.74 -12.09
N TRP A 82 -16.07 9.96 -12.38
CA TRP A 82 -16.69 11.20 -11.91
C TRP A 82 -18.11 11.43 -12.42
N ARG A 83 -18.56 10.65 -13.42
CA ARG A 83 -19.95 10.67 -13.88
C ARG A 83 -20.91 9.91 -12.98
N LEU A 84 -20.38 9.09 -12.06
CA LEU A 84 -21.19 8.35 -11.10
C LEU A 84 -21.54 9.30 -9.94
N PRO A 85 -22.84 9.48 -9.60
CA PRO A 85 -23.27 10.39 -8.53
C PRO A 85 -22.64 10.10 -7.17
N ASP A 86 -22.37 8.83 -6.89
CA ASP A 86 -21.82 8.36 -5.62
C ASP A 86 -20.31 8.10 -5.65
N TYR A 87 -19.60 8.55 -6.69
CA TYR A 87 -18.16 8.41 -6.75
C TYR A 87 -17.48 9.28 -5.70
N ARG A 88 -16.67 8.67 -4.84
CA ARG A 88 -16.01 9.35 -3.72
C ARG A 88 -14.53 9.61 -3.95
N GLY A 89 -14.06 9.56 -5.20
CA GLY A 89 -12.65 9.71 -5.51
C GLY A 89 -11.81 8.58 -4.91
N ASN A 90 -10.50 8.83 -4.83
CA ASN A 90 -9.62 8.01 -4.00
C ASN A 90 -9.88 8.36 -2.53
N GLU A 91 -9.91 7.35 -1.66
CA GLU A 91 -10.07 7.55 -0.20
C GLU A 91 -8.87 8.31 0.42
N ASP A 92 -7.77 8.49 -0.33
CA ASP A 92 -6.58 9.28 0.03
C ASP A 92 -6.25 10.29 -1.10
N PRO A 93 -6.63 11.58 -0.96
CA PRO A 93 -6.43 12.60 -1.99
C PRO A 93 -4.99 13.12 -2.08
N ASP A 94 -4.11 12.81 -1.12
CA ASP A 94 -2.75 13.35 -1.03
C ASP A 94 -1.67 12.43 -1.65
N ARG A 95 -2.06 11.32 -2.28
CA ARG A 95 -1.12 10.36 -2.88
C ARG A 95 -1.33 10.24 -4.38
N ASP A 96 -0.28 10.58 -5.13
CA ASP A 96 -0.24 10.53 -6.59
C ASP A 96 -0.70 9.17 -7.15
N GLU A 97 -1.44 9.24 -8.25
CA GLU A 97 -1.99 8.09 -8.95
C GLU A 97 -0.85 7.29 -9.60
N VAL A 98 -0.49 6.13 -9.02
CA VAL A 98 0.49 5.22 -9.63
C VAL A 98 -0.13 4.59 -10.87
N ARG A 99 0.03 5.28 -12.00
CA ARG A 99 -0.46 4.84 -13.30
C ARG A 99 0.46 3.75 -13.84
N GLY A 100 0.09 2.50 -13.60
CA GLY A 100 0.31 1.37 -14.51
C GLY A 100 1.74 1.00 -14.92
N GLU A 101 2.76 1.65 -14.41
CA GLU A 101 4.14 1.18 -14.44
C GLU A 101 4.56 1.05 -12.98
N ALA A 102 4.95 -0.16 -12.59
CA ALA A 102 5.71 -0.36 -11.37
C ALA A 102 7.08 0.30 -11.56
N VAL A 103 7.11 1.64 -11.61
CA VAL A 103 8.33 2.41 -11.58
C VAL A 103 9.01 2.00 -10.30
N GLU A 104 10.23 1.50 -10.42
CA GLU A 104 11.11 1.22 -9.29
C GLU A 104 11.21 2.50 -8.44
N GLN A 105 10.36 2.62 -7.43
CA GLN A 105 10.53 3.56 -6.31
C GLN A 105 11.71 3.10 -5.43
N GLY A 106 12.80 2.64 -6.04
CA GLY A 106 14.01 2.20 -5.34
C GLY A 106 14.83 3.40 -4.86
N GLU A 107 14.92 4.43 -5.70
CA GLU A 107 15.83 5.58 -5.50
C GLU A 107 15.30 6.58 -4.44
N LEU A 108 14.04 7.01 -4.54
CA LEU A 108 13.41 7.97 -3.60
C LEU A 108 13.47 7.54 -2.14
N TRP A 109 13.45 6.22 -1.88
CA TRP A 109 13.41 5.67 -0.53
C TRP A 109 14.78 5.16 -0.04
N GLN A 110 15.83 5.18 -0.87
CA GLN A 110 17.21 5.05 -0.39
C GLN A 110 17.60 6.34 0.36
N ASP A 111 17.21 7.50 -0.18
CA ASP A 111 17.42 8.80 0.44
C ASP A 111 16.73 8.92 1.81
N GLU A 112 15.51 8.39 1.97
CA GLU A 112 14.83 8.35 3.28
C GLU A 112 15.53 7.43 4.29
N ASP A 113 16.03 6.26 3.85
CA ASP A 113 16.76 5.34 4.72
C ASP A 113 18.10 5.96 5.18
N ASP A 114 18.76 6.72 4.32
CA ASP A 114 19.99 7.46 4.62
C ASP A 114 19.75 8.68 5.50
N MET A 115 18.65 9.43 5.27
CA MET A 115 18.19 10.49 6.18
C MET A 115 17.86 9.95 7.57
N TYR A 116 17.15 8.82 7.65
CA TYR A 116 16.78 8.20 8.91
C TYR A 116 18.01 7.71 9.69
N ARG A 117 18.99 7.13 8.98
CA ARG A 117 20.31 6.78 9.55
C ARG A 117 21.04 8.01 10.07
N ALA A 118 21.14 9.07 9.28
CA ALA A 118 21.78 10.32 9.68
C ALA A 118 21.11 10.93 10.93
N GLY A 119 19.77 10.90 10.99
CA GLY A 119 19.00 11.35 12.16
C GLY A 119 19.26 10.53 13.42
N LEU A 120 19.37 9.20 13.29
CA LEU A 120 19.72 8.30 14.40
C LEU A 120 21.14 8.54 14.94
N TYR A 121 22.12 8.75 14.05
CA TYR A 121 23.49 9.08 14.46
C TYR A 121 23.55 10.42 15.21
N ARG A 122 22.88 11.46 14.69
CA ARG A 122 22.77 12.77 15.38
C ARG A 122 22.14 12.65 16.76
N ARG A 123 21.07 11.88 16.89
CA ARG A 123 20.40 11.68 18.18
C ARG A 123 21.31 11.02 19.20
N LYS A 124 22.18 10.10 18.76
CA LYS A 124 23.15 9.42 19.61
C LYS A 124 24.30 10.34 20.05
N GLU A 125 24.72 11.28 19.20
CA GLU A 125 25.70 12.32 19.56
C GLU A 125 25.14 13.35 20.55
N LEU A 126 23.85 13.68 20.47
CA LEU A 126 23.19 14.62 21.39
C LEU A 126 22.89 14.01 22.77
N LEU A 127 23.02 12.70 22.93
CA LEU A 127 22.77 11.96 24.17
C LEU A 127 24.06 11.48 24.87
N ASN A 128 25.23 11.81 24.30
CA ASN A 128 26.55 11.67 24.93
C ASN A 128 27.06 13.04 25.38
#